data_AF-A0A960INM2-F1
#
_entry.id   AF-A0A960INM2-F1
#
_cell.length_a   1.000
_cell.length_b   1.000
_cell.length_c   1.000
_cell.angle_alpha   90.00
_cell.angle_beta   90.00
_cell.angle_gamma   90.00
#
_symmetry.space_group_name_H-M   'P 1'
#
loop_
_entity.id
_entity.type
_entity.pdbx_description
1 polymer ?
#
loop_
_entity_poly.entity_id
_entity_poly.type
_entity_poly.pdbx_seq_one_letter_code
_entity_poly.pdbx_strand_id
1 'polypeptide(L)'
;KGQDADCSIVFKYGMKRDFDAWLASLGDAAPVRSLTELRQWNVAHQKMGAIRYGQALLDISDEMDVRLDRERYEADRAKDLRLSREEGLDAVFAEHRLDALLFPANWGAGIAAKAGYPTVMVPIGFFPNDPKPPFPEGFDARPSPMGVSFTGLACSEPRLIAIAYAFEQATRRRVPPPEFP
;
A
#
# COMPACT_ATOMS: atom_id res chain seq x y z
N LYS A 1 6.41 -22.52 -3.83
CA LYS A 1 5.11 -22.03 -4.31
C LYS A 1 4.16 -21.91 -3.14
N GLY A 2 3.86 -20.68 -2.74
CA GLY A 2 2.88 -20.39 -1.69
C GLY A 2 1.49 -20.93 -2.02
N GLN A 3 0.59 -20.90 -1.05
CA GLN A 3 -0.84 -21.22 -1.24
C GLN A 3 -1.57 -20.06 -1.93
N ASP A 4 -1.02 -19.51 -3.01
CA ASP A 4 -1.45 -18.27 -3.65
C ASP A 4 -1.75 -18.47 -5.15
N ALA A 5 -2.02 -19.72 -5.55
CA ALA A 5 -2.30 -20.09 -6.93
C ALA A 5 -3.45 -19.27 -7.55
N ASP A 6 -4.46 -18.91 -6.75
CA ASP A 6 -5.64 -18.14 -7.16
C ASP A 6 -5.56 -16.64 -6.82
N CYS A 7 -4.41 -16.16 -6.32
CA CYS A 7 -4.19 -14.75 -6.04
C CYS A 7 -3.60 -14.00 -7.24
N SER A 8 -3.85 -12.68 -7.31
CA SER A 8 -3.17 -11.80 -8.26
C SER A 8 -1.66 -11.85 -8.04
N ILE A 9 -0.89 -11.95 -9.12
CA ILE A 9 0.59 -11.97 -9.05
C ILE A 9 1.23 -10.60 -9.23
N VAL A 10 0.42 -9.54 -9.41
CA VAL A 10 0.90 -8.20 -9.80
C VAL A 10 2.02 -7.69 -8.90
N PHE A 11 1.86 -7.78 -7.58
CA PHE A 11 2.88 -7.30 -6.64
C PHE A 11 4.16 -8.15 -6.63
N LYS A 12 4.04 -9.47 -6.57
CA LYS A 12 5.22 -10.37 -6.49
C LYS A 12 6.01 -10.41 -7.80
N TYR A 13 5.31 -10.40 -8.94
CA TYR A 13 5.93 -10.30 -10.26
C TYR A 13 6.61 -8.93 -10.42
N GLY A 14 5.92 -7.84 -10.06
CA GLY A 14 6.46 -6.49 -10.08
C GLY A 14 7.71 -6.34 -9.21
N MET A 15 7.70 -6.88 -7.99
CA MET A 15 8.86 -6.87 -7.11
C MET A 15 10.08 -7.54 -7.76
N LYS A 16 9.94 -8.74 -8.31
CA LYS A 16 11.05 -9.43 -9.00
C LYS A 16 11.57 -8.63 -10.21
N ARG A 17 10.65 -8.21 -11.09
CA ARG A 17 11.00 -7.49 -12.32
C ARG A 17 11.66 -6.14 -12.04
N ASP A 18 11.03 -5.33 -11.20
CA ASP A 18 11.40 -3.93 -11.03
C ASP A 18 12.59 -3.77 -10.08
N PHE A 19 12.71 -4.63 -9.05
CA PHE A 19 13.87 -4.62 -8.17
C PHE A 19 15.15 -5.03 -8.91
N ASP A 20 15.10 -6.10 -9.70
CA ASP A 20 16.26 -6.54 -10.48
C ASP A 20 16.63 -5.51 -11.57
N ALA A 21 15.63 -4.89 -12.21
CA ALA A 21 15.87 -3.79 -13.16
C ALA A 21 16.50 -2.56 -12.49
N TRP A 22 16.03 -2.21 -11.29
CA TRP A 22 16.62 -1.12 -10.50
C TRP A 22 18.06 -1.42 -10.10
N LEU A 23 18.37 -2.62 -9.59
CA LEU A 23 19.75 -3.02 -9.27
C LEU A 23 20.66 -2.94 -10.49
N ALA A 24 20.20 -3.43 -11.65
CA ALA A 24 20.96 -3.33 -12.89
C ALA A 24 21.25 -1.86 -13.28
N SER A 25 20.31 -0.95 -13.01
CA SER A 25 20.49 0.49 -13.28
C SER A 25 21.57 1.15 -12.40
N LEU A 26 21.90 0.56 -11.26
CA LEU A 26 22.96 1.06 -10.36
C LEU A 26 24.37 0.63 -10.79
N GLY A 27 24.50 -0.38 -11.67
CA GLY A 27 25.79 -0.92 -12.09
C GLY A 27 26.64 -1.40 -10.91
N ASP A 28 27.92 -1.04 -10.89
CA ASP A 28 28.89 -1.48 -9.86
C ASP A 28 28.58 -0.92 -8.46
N ALA A 29 27.72 0.09 -8.34
CA ALA A 29 27.28 0.63 -7.05
C ALA A 29 26.20 -0.25 -6.39
N ALA A 30 25.63 -1.22 -7.10
CA ALA A 30 24.63 -2.12 -6.55
C ALA A 30 25.26 -3.01 -5.44
N PRO A 31 24.71 -3.01 -4.21
CA PRO A 31 25.26 -3.81 -3.11
C PRO A 31 25.02 -5.32 -3.27
N VAL A 32 24.09 -5.68 -4.15
CA VAL A 32 23.74 -7.04 -4.57
C VAL A 32 23.29 -6.98 -6.04
N ARG A 33 23.36 -8.09 -6.77
CA ARG A 33 23.05 -8.14 -8.21
C ARG A 33 21.60 -8.51 -8.53
N SER A 34 20.88 -9.07 -7.56
CA SER A 34 19.48 -9.48 -7.76
C SER A 34 18.72 -9.61 -6.44
N LEU A 35 17.40 -9.77 -6.55
CA LEU A 35 16.52 -10.16 -5.44
C LEU A 35 16.97 -11.48 -4.81
N THR A 36 17.45 -12.44 -5.62
CA THR A 36 17.96 -13.71 -5.12
C THR A 36 19.17 -13.51 -4.21
N GLU A 37 20.10 -12.64 -4.62
CA GLU A 37 21.29 -12.35 -3.82
C GLU A 37 20.94 -11.59 -2.54
N LEU A 38 19.99 -10.63 -2.59
CA LEU A 38 19.45 -10.00 -1.38
C LEU A 38 18.90 -11.03 -0.40
N ARG A 39 18.09 -11.98 -0.89
CA ARG A 39 17.51 -13.04 -0.05
C ARG A 39 18.57 -13.93 0.59
N GLN A 40 19.59 -14.31 -0.17
CA GLN A 40 20.69 -15.13 0.33
C GLN A 40 21.52 -14.37 1.38
N TRP A 41 21.78 -13.09 1.12
CA TRP A 41 22.45 -12.21 2.08
C TRP A 41 21.64 -12.13 3.39
N ASN A 42 20.33 -11.92 3.30
CA ASN A 42 19.45 -11.88 4.48
C ASN A 42 19.51 -13.18 5.30
N VAL A 43 19.48 -14.34 4.65
CA VAL A 43 19.59 -15.65 5.33
C VAL A 43 20.94 -15.80 6.03
N ALA A 44 22.04 -15.45 5.35
CA ALA A 44 23.38 -15.51 5.94
C ALA A 44 23.55 -14.57 7.16
N HIS A 45 22.76 -13.50 7.21
CA HIS A 45 22.84 -12.45 8.22
C HIS A 45 21.67 -12.45 9.22
N GLN A 46 20.90 -13.55 9.29
CA GLN A 46 19.74 -13.64 10.17
C GLN A 46 20.11 -13.42 11.66
N LYS A 47 21.28 -13.88 12.09
CA LYS A 47 21.78 -13.67 13.47
C LYS A 47 22.01 -12.19 13.82
N MET A 48 22.22 -11.34 12.81
CA MET A 48 22.36 -9.88 12.98
C MET A 48 21.02 -9.15 12.91
N GLY A 49 19.90 -9.88 12.74
CA GLY A 49 18.56 -9.31 12.69
C GLY A 49 18.10 -8.86 11.29
N ALA A 50 18.82 -9.19 10.22
CA ALA A 50 18.48 -8.80 8.84
C ALA A 50 17.03 -9.12 8.45
N ILE A 51 16.50 -10.23 8.96
CA ILE A 51 15.13 -10.71 8.72
C ILE A 51 14.49 -11.17 10.03
N ARG A 52 14.42 -10.28 11.03
CA ARG A 52 13.82 -10.57 12.36
C ARG A 52 12.44 -11.25 12.28
N TYR A 53 11.64 -10.89 11.28
CA TYR A 53 10.29 -11.43 11.05
C TYR A 53 10.21 -12.35 9.82
N GLY A 54 11.34 -12.76 9.26
CA GLY A 54 11.43 -13.52 8.01
C GLY A 54 11.36 -12.64 6.75
N GLN A 55 11.26 -13.28 5.58
CA GLN A 55 11.28 -12.62 4.27
C GLN A 55 10.35 -13.26 3.22
N ALA A 56 9.21 -13.82 3.67
CA ALA A 56 8.31 -14.60 2.81
C ALA A 56 7.85 -13.87 1.53
N LEU A 57 7.66 -12.55 1.58
CA LEU A 57 7.29 -11.77 0.40
C LEU A 57 8.42 -11.67 -0.63
N LEU A 58 9.67 -11.56 -0.18
CA LEU A 58 10.84 -11.63 -1.06
C LEU A 58 10.98 -13.03 -1.64
N ASP A 59 10.78 -14.06 -0.79
CA ASP A 59 10.85 -15.46 -1.21
C ASP A 59 9.86 -15.77 -2.33
N ILE A 60 8.58 -15.42 -2.15
CA ILE A 60 7.52 -15.66 -3.14
C ILE A 60 7.72 -14.81 -4.41
N SER A 61 8.26 -13.60 -4.29
CA SER A 61 8.58 -12.77 -5.45
C SER A 61 9.71 -13.37 -6.27
N ASP A 62 10.74 -13.89 -5.62
CA ASP A 62 11.90 -14.49 -6.29
C ASP A 62 11.61 -15.88 -6.91
N GLU A 63 10.48 -16.51 -6.54
CA GLU A 63 9.95 -17.68 -7.26
C GLU A 63 9.40 -17.32 -8.67
N MET A 64 9.22 -16.03 -8.99
CA MET A 64 8.66 -15.61 -10.27
C MET A 64 9.65 -15.71 -11.41
N ASP A 65 9.18 -16.25 -12.53
CA ASP A 65 9.88 -16.18 -13.81
C ASP A 65 9.28 -15.04 -14.64
N VAL A 66 10.03 -13.95 -14.78
CA VAL A 66 9.55 -12.73 -15.46
C VAL A 66 9.18 -12.98 -16.93
N ARG A 67 9.65 -14.06 -17.55
CA ARG A 67 9.26 -14.44 -18.91
C ARG A 67 8.04 -15.32 -18.92
N LEU A 68 8.04 -16.41 -18.14
CA LEU A 68 6.96 -17.39 -18.15
C LEU A 68 5.67 -16.86 -17.51
N ASP A 69 5.78 -16.04 -16.47
CA ASP A 69 4.62 -15.52 -15.73
C ASP A 69 4.06 -14.21 -16.31
N ARG A 70 4.64 -13.70 -17.41
CA ARG A 70 4.26 -12.40 -18.01
C ARG A 70 2.78 -12.34 -18.40
N GLU A 71 2.28 -13.36 -19.10
CA GLU A 71 0.89 -13.36 -19.59
C GLU A 71 -0.10 -13.31 -18.41
N ARG A 72 0.17 -14.07 -17.35
CA ARG A 72 -0.63 -14.04 -16.13
C ARG A 72 -0.55 -12.67 -15.45
N TYR A 73 0.63 -12.07 -15.36
CA TYR A 73 0.81 -10.73 -14.80
C TYR A 73 -0.01 -9.68 -15.56
N GLU A 74 0.02 -9.72 -16.88
CA GLU A 74 -0.71 -8.78 -17.74
C GLU A 74 -2.23 -8.98 -17.59
N ALA A 75 -2.70 -10.22 -17.52
CA ALA A 75 -4.11 -10.54 -17.27
C ALA A 75 -4.58 -10.07 -15.87
N ASP A 76 -3.81 -10.35 -14.82
CA ASP A 76 -4.12 -9.92 -13.46
C ASP A 76 -4.12 -8.39 -13.34
N ARG A 77 -3.15 -7.71 -13.97
CA ARG A 77 -3.07 -6.24 -14.02
C ARG A 77 -4.25 -5.63 -14.77
N ALA A 78 -4.64 -6.20 -15.91
CA ALA A 78 -5.80 -5.75 -16.67
C ALA A 78 -7.09 -5.91 -15.85
N LYS A 79 -7.25 -7.02 -15.14
CA LYS A 79 -8.37 -7.24 -14.22
C LYS A 79 -8.38 -6.22 -13.07
N ASP A 80 -7.22 -5.95 -12.46
CA ASP A 80 -7.09 -4.94 -11.40
C ASP A 80 -7.53 -3.56 -11.90
N LEU A 81 -7.07 -3.13 -13.08
CA LEU A 81 -7.45 -1.84 -13.67
C LEU A 81 -8.95 -1.79 -14.00
N ARG A 82 -9.49 -2.81 -14.67
CA ARG A 82 -10.91 -2.85 -15.03
C ARG A 82 -11.81 -2.73 -13.80
N LEU A 83 -11.55 -3.53 -12.76
CA LEU A 83 -12.40 -3.58 -11.56
C LEU A 83 -12.22 -2.37 -10.62
N SER A 84 -11.01 -1.82 -10.53
CA SER A 84 -10.76 -0.69 -9.63
C SER A 84 -11.06 0.66 -10.28
N ARG A 85 -10.84 0.79 -11.58
CA ARG A 85 -10.93 2.03 -12.33
C ARG A 85 -12.24 2.12 -13.11
N GLU A 86 -12.33 1.41 -14.24
CA GLU A 86 -13.42 1.56 -15.22
C GLU A 86 -14.79 1.17 -14.64
N GLU A 87 -14.89 -0.05 -14.10
CA GLU A 87 -16.12 -0.58 -13.48
C GLU A 87 -16.24 -0.21 -12.00
N GLY A 88 -15.19 0.37 -11.42
CA GLY A 88 -15.10 0.74 -10.02
C GLY A 88 -15.29 2.23 -9.81
N LEU A 89 -14.18 2.93 -9.58
CA LEU A 89 -14.20 4.34 -9.21
C LEU A 89 -14.83 5.22 -10.30
N ASP A 90 -14.48 5.05 -11.58
CA ASP A 90 -15.03 5.88 -12.67
C ASP A 90 -16.54 5.79 -12.77
N ALA A 91 -17.08 4.56 -12.68
CA ALA A 91 -18.51 4.31 -12.71
C ALA A 91 -19.24 5.02 -11.55
N VAL A 92 -18.75 4.87 -10.31
CA VAL A 92 -19.37 5.49 -9.12
C VAL A 92 -19.30 7.01 -9.17
N PHE A 93 -18.16 7.58 -9.60
CA PHE A 93 -18.00 9.02 -9.77
C PHE A 93 -18.96 9.58 -10.82
N ALA A 94 -19.12 8.88 -11.96
CA ALA A 94 -20.01 9.29 -13.03
C ALA A 94 -21.49 9.18 -12.65
N GLU A 95 -21.90 8.06 -12.07
CA GLU A 95 -23.29 7.79 -11.68
C GLU A 95 -23.79 8.82 -10.67
N HIS A 96 -22.99 9.10 -9.64
CA HIS A 96 -23.39 9.98 -8.54
C HIS A 96 -22.89 11.42 -8.68
N ARG A 97 -22.13 11.74 -9.74
CA ARG A 97 -21.52 13.06 -9.99
C ARG A 97 -20.73 13.58 -8.79
N LEU A 98 -19.82 12.75 -8.28
CA LEU A 98 -19.04 13.03 -7.07
C LEU A 98 -17.75 13.79 -7.38
N ASP A 99 -17.30 14.62 -6.45
CA ASP A 99 -15.97 15.26 -6.50
C ASP A 99 -14.90 14.44 -5.74
N ALA A 100 -15.31 13.63 -4.76
CA ALA A 100 -14.44 12.75 -3.99
C ALA A 100 -15.23 11.63 -3.32
N LEU A 101 -14.56 10.53 -3.02
CA LEU A 101 -15.03 9.46 -2.12
C LEU A 101 -14.32 9.55 -0.78
N LEU A 102 -15.05 9.26 0.29
CA LEU A 102 -14.56 9.28 1.66
C LEU A 102 -14.39 7.85 2.18
N PHE A 103 -13.22 7.54 2.74
CA PHE A 103 -12.91 6.25 3.35
C PHE A 103 -12.41 6.43 4.79
N PRO A 104 -12.81 5.55 5.73
CA PRO A 104 -12.19 5.48 7.05
C PRO A 104 -10.71 5.08 6.92
N ALA A 105 -9.82 5.84 7.56
CA ALA A 105 -8.38 5.60 7.53
C ALA A 105 -7.88 5.29 6.11
N ASN A 106 -7.09 4.24 5.94
CA ASN A 106 -6.53 3.81 4.66
C ASN A 106 -7.37 2.72 3.96
N TRP A 107 -8.62 2.49 4.36
CA TRP A 107 -9.40 1.33 3.87
C TRP A 107 -9.70 1.40 2.36
N GLY A 108 -9.74 2.59 1.77
CA GLY A 108 -9.86 2.80 0.33
C GLY A 108 -8.55 2.68 -0.47
N ALA A 109 -7.40 2.55 0.17
CA ALA A 109 -6.10 2.63 -0.50
C ALA A 109 -5.91 1.55 -1.57
N GLY A 110 -6.43 0.34 -1.34
CA GLY A 110 -6.28 -0.78 -2.27
C GLY A 110 -6.93 -0.53 -3.63
N ILE A 111 -8.15 0.02 -3.67
CA ILE A 111 -8.86 0.30 -4.93
C ILE A 111 -8.29 1.56 -5.59
N ALA A 112 -8.04 2.63 -4.81
CA ALA A 112 -7.52 3.89 -5.33
C ALA A 112 -6.11 3.74 -5.94
N ALA A 113 -5.21 3.00 -5.27
CA ALA A 113 -3.85 2.80 -5.75
C ALA A 113 -3.80 1.98 -7.04
N LYS A 114 -4.65 0.94 -7.17
CA LYS A 114 -4.75 0.15 -8.40
C LYS A 114 -5.25 0.99 -9.58
N ALA A 115 -6.23 1.86 -9.35
CA ALA A 115 -6.74 2.78 -10.36
C ALA A 115 -5.77 3.91 -10.72
N GLY A 116 -4.77 4.17 -9.87
CA GLY A 116 -3.82 5.28 -10.02
C GLY A 116 -4.41 6.64 -9.62
N TYR A 117 -5.33 6.64 -8.64
CA TYR A 117 -6.10 7.82 -8.26
C TYR A 117 -5.60 8.48 -6.97
N PRO A 118 -5.57 9.83 -6.92
CA PRO A 118 -5.01 10.55 -5.79
C PRO A 118 -5.86 10.37 -4.53
N THR A 119 -5.19 10.26 -3.39
CA THR A 119 -5.82 10.20 -2.07
C THR A 119 -5.11 11.15 -1.10
N VAL A 120 -5.86 11.90 -0.30
CA VAL A 120 -5.33 12.72 0.80
C VAL A 120 -6.03 12.31 2.10
N MET A 121 -5.27 12.15 3.18
CA MET A 121 -5.80 11.79 4.49
C MET A 121 -5.73 12.99 5.45
N VAL A 122 -6.83 13.28 6.15
CA VAL A 122 -6.92 14.35 7.15
C VAL A 122 -7.23 13.74 8.53
N PRO A 123 -6.57 14.17 9.62
CA PRO A 123 -6.89 13.69 10.97
C PRO A 123 -8.34 13.96 11.37
N ILE A 124 -8.99 12.98 12.01
CA ILE A 124 -10.35 13.11 12.57
C ILE A 124 -10.39 12.96 14.10
N GLY A 125 -9.26 12.61 14.72
CA GLY A 125 -9.08 12.59 16.17
C GLY A 125 -8.60 11.23 16.66
N PHE A 126 -8.86 10.94 17.93
CA PHE A 126 -8.43 9.71 18.59
C PHE A 126 -9.62 8.80 18.86
N PHE A 127 -9.42 7.50 18.64
CA PHE A 127 -10.45 6.49 18.81
C PHE A 127 -9.98 5.38 19.76
N PRO A 128 -10.90 4.70 20.47
CA PRO A 128 -10.55 3.57 21.32
C PRO A 128 -9.76 2.52 20.55
N ASN A 129 -8.66 2.07 21.14
CA ASN A 129 -7.80 1.05 20.56
C ASN A 129 -8.08 -0.29 21.26
N ASP A 130 -9.11 -0.98 20.81
CA ASP A 130 -9.60 -2.25 21.38
C ASP A 130 -9.72 -3.30 20.28
N PRO A 131 -8.60 -3.91 19.84
CA PRO A 131 -8.60 -4.87 18.75
C PRO A 131 -9.26 -6.19 19.15
N LYS A 132 -9.66 -6.97 18.14
CA LYS A 132 -10.12 -8.35 18.32
C LYS A 132 -9.21 -9.26 17.47
N PRO A 133 -8.40 -10.16 18.08
CA PRO A 133 -8.29 -10.44 19.52
C PRO A 133 -7.69 -9.27 20.34
N PRO A 134 -7.94 -9.21 21.67
CA PRO A 134 -7.46 -8.14 22.52
C PRO A 134 -5.92 -8.15 22.62
N PHE A 135 -5.36 -7.02 23.06
CA PHE A 135 -3.94 -6.94 23.38
C PHE A 135 -3.55 -7.90 24.52
N PRO A 136 -2.25 -8.25 24.65
CA PRO A 136 -1.75 -9.02 25.77
C PRO A 136 -2.15 -8.41 27.12
N GLU A 137 -2.36 -9.27 28.12
CA GLU A 137 -2.66 -8.84 29.48
C GLU A 137 -1.59 -7.85 30.00
N GLY A 138 -2.04 -6.76 30.63
CA GLY A 138 -1.16 -5.70 31.15
C GLY A 138 -0.74 -4.65 30.12
N PHE A 139 -1.15 -4.74 28.85
CA PHE A 139 -0.90 -3.70 27.86
C PHE A 139 -1.88 -2.52 28.02
N ASP A 140 -1.37 -1.32 28.34
CA ASP A 140 -2.17 -0.09 28.43
C ASP A 140 -2.45 0.49 27.04
N ALA A 141 -3.54 0.05 26.42
CA ALA A 141 -3.94 0.51 25.09
C ALA A 141 -4.47 1.95 25.15
N ARG A 142 -3.63 2.89 24.72
CA ARG A 142 -4.02 4.30 24.55
C ARG A 142 -4.90 4.47 23.30
N PRO A 143 -5.83 5.43 23.26
CA PRO A 143 -6.54 5.80 22.05
C PRO A 143 -5.57 6.07 20.89
N SER A 144 -5.93 5.61 19.69
CA SER A 144 -5.08 5.74 18.50
C SER A 144 -5.57 6.90 17.62
N PRO A 145 -4.67 7.72 17.04
CA PRO A 145 -5.07 8.72 16.07
C PRO A 145 -5.61 8.04 14.80
N MET A 146 -6.73 8.54 14.30
CA MET A 146 -7.31 8.09 13.04
C MET A 146 -7.55 9.28 12.11
N GLY A 147 -7.36 9.02 10.82
CA GLY A 147 -7.68 9.95 9.75
C GLY A 147 -8.86 9.48 8.92
N VAL A 148 -9.33 10.36 8.04
CA VAL A 148 -10.26 10.06 6.97
C VAL A 148 -9.57 10.34 5.64
N SER A 149 -9.70 9.43 4.69
CA SER A 149 -9.13 9.58 3.35
C SER A 149 -10.18 10.10 2.38
N PHE A 150 -9.81 11.10 1.59
CA PHE A 150 -10.55 11.54 0.42
C PHE A 150 -9.81 11.05 -0.82
N THR A 151 -10.49 10.32 -1.70
CA THR A 151 -9.98 9.86 -2.99
C THR A 151 -10.69 10.64 -4.09
N GLY A 152 -9.94 11.18 -5.05
CA GLY A 152 -10.47 11.85 -6.24
C GLY A 152 -10.21 11.06 -7.53
N LEU A 153 -10.65 11.57 -8.68
CA LEU A 153 -10.26 11.03 -9.99
C LEU A 153 -8.81 11.38 -10.35
N ALA A 154 -8.25 10.76 -11.38
CA ALA A 154 -6.93 11.12 -11.90
C ALA A 154 -6.81 12.64 -12.15
N CYS A 155 -5.67 13.22 -11.76
CA CYS A 155 -5.35 14.65 -11.94
C CYS A 155 -6.29 15.63 -11.21
N SER A 156 -7.05 15.17 -10.21
CA SER A 156 -7.99 16.00 -9.43
C SER A 156 -7.39 16.57 -8.14
N GLU A 157 -6.07 16.48 -7.94
CA GLU A 157 -5.36 16.93 -6.74
C GLU A 157 -5.74 18.36 -6.30
N PRO A 158 -5.89 19.36 -7.20
CA PRO A 158 -6.30 20.70 -6.77
C PRO A 158 -7.67 20.73 -6.07
N ARG A 159 -8.65 20.01 -6.62
CA ARG A 159 -9.98 19.90 -6.00
C ARG A 159 -9.91 19.10 -4.70
N LEU A 160 -9.15 18.01 -4.70
CA LEU A 160 -9.00 17.13 -3.56
C LEU A 160 -8.35 17.85 -2.37
N ILE A 161 -7.32 18.66 -2.62
CA ILE A 161 -6.67 19.52 -1.62
C ILE A 161 -7.66 20.56 -1.08
N ALA A 162 -8.49 21.17 -1.93
CA ALA A 162 -9.50 22.13 -1.48
C ALA A 162 -10.52 21.50 -0.52
N ILE A 163 -11.00 20.29 -0.84
CA ILE A 163 -11.92 19.53 0.03
C ILE A 163 -11.24 19.19 1.37
N ALA A 164 -10.03 18.64 1.31
CA ALA A 164 -9.28 18.24 2.49
C ALA A 164 -8.96 19.43 3.40
N TYR A 165 -8.53 20.55 2.83
CA TYR A 165 -8.24 21.77 3.57
C TYR A 165 -9.50 22.33 4.23
N ALA A 166 -10.63 22.40 3.52
CA ALA A 166 -11.88 22.85 4.10
C ALA A 166 -12.32 21.96 5.28
N PHE A 167 -12.20 20.63 5.12
CA PHE A 167 -12.50 19.67 6.18
C PHE A 167 -11.55 19.82 7.38
N GLU A 168 -10.25 19.95 7.14
CA GLU A 168 -9.25 20.17 8.19
C GLU A 168 -9.53 21.46 8.96
N GLN A 169 -9.79 22.57 8.27
CA GLN A 169 -10.04 23.86 8.90
C GLN A 169 -11.34 23.90 9.71
N ALA A 170 -12.37 23.17 9.26
CA ALA A 170 -13.63 23.05 9.98
C ALA A 170 -13.52 22.18 11.24
N THR A 171 -12.62 21.20 11.26
CA THR A 171 -12.60 20.17 12.32
C THR A 171 -11.42 20.29 13.28
N ARG A 172 -10.24 20.75 12.80
CA ARG A 172 -9.00 20.98 13.56
C ARG A 172 -8.65 19.87 14.54
N ARG A 173 -8.78 18.61 14.10
CA ARG A 173 -8.66 17.42 14.98
C ARG A 173 -7.24 16.95 15.23
N ARG A 174 -6.24 17.51 14.56
CA ARG A 174 -4.83 17.17 14.82
C ARG A 174 -4.45 17.65 16.21
N VAL A 175 -3.95 16.73 17.04
CA VAL A 175 -3.32 17.05 18.33
C VAL A 175 -1.84 16.64 18.23
N PRO A 176 -0.88 17.51 18.60
CA PRO A 176 0.53 17.13 18.63
C PRO A 176 0.78 16.01 19.65
N PRO A 177 1.71 15.08 19.38
CA PRO A 177 2.11 14.09 20.37
C PRO A 177 2.75 14.79 21.60
N PRO A 178 2.45 14.36 22.84
CA PRO A 178 2.93 15.03 24.06
C PRO A 178 4.45 15.14 24.17
N GLU A 179 5.17 14.18 23.60
CA GLU A 179 6.64 14.08 23.66
C GLU A 179 7.34 14.92 22.58
N PHE A 180 6.61 15.36 21.55
CA PHE A 180 7.14 16.17 20.45
C PHE A 180 6.16 17.32 20.12
N PRO A 181 6.08 18.34 21.01
CA PRO A 181 5.14 19.45 20.88
C PRO A 181 5.38 20.33 19.65
#